data_AF-A0A4Q3VZ14-F1
#
_entry.id   AF-A0A4Q3VZ14-F1
#
_cell.length_a   1.000
_cell.length_b   1.000
_cell.length_c   1.000
_cell.angle_alpha   90.00
_cell.angle_beta   90.00
_cell.angle_gamma   90.00
#
_symmetry.space_group_name_H-M   'P 1'
#
loop_
_entity.id
_entity.type
_entity.pdbx_description
1 polymer ?
#
loop_
_entity_poly.entity_id
_entity_poly.type
_entity_poly.pdbx_seq_one_letter_code
_entity_poly.pdbx_strand_id
1 'polypeptide(L)'
;MRKGERARKWARQRVSLRLRLPVLRLVRLWQNGRDRIPLHKETRTEFPVVASVECPLRTTSDPAERMLELGKIQNLRLVAARLNGLLIPKDSVFSFWHQIGRMTSGRGYVPGRQVEAGCIVPGIGGGVCALTNLLYEAALKAGFEIVERHPHTVRPKGASLGRPDATVAWNHLDLRIRHEKDWTLEVWLDSQRLCVRLRSAGRGRPARTSLPMWRPPAESCETCGEEACSGKQALVAFKSPLTVALIDSARPEFACAIEADLILTGHRKPPAGAMRVRQAWWVGIRGAIRQRRLAHQGAERQKGLLCGQRELAQTLARMIPIEAEHLIVDGALLPHLYRLGALGGRTYDVLLARLPLFSLHRVLDGAATRYPARASLSDFRADVALIEAEREALAGAAKVLTAHTAVAAEFPDQAVLIPWTVPTEGLWVPGEAILFPGPAIARKGAYEVRELARRLDRPLTCLGRNLEGEGFWEGVPLRSAPENWLEGVAVVVQPAWIEDRPFRLLAALAAGRDDLRSRRVERPPPPLPASSPGQTGGARLP
;
A
#
# COMPACT_ATOMS: atom_id res chain seq x y z
N MET A 1 39.62 7.57 26.80
CA MET A 1 38.78 8.33 27.75
C MET A 1 38.05 7.37 28.68
N ARG A 2 38.29 7.50 30.00
CA ARG A 2 37.57 6.72 31.02
C ARG A 2 36.07 7.05 30.96
N LYS A 3 35.19 6.09 31.22
CA LYS A 3 33.74 6.23 30.97
C LYS A 3 33.12 7.43 31.72
N GLY A 4 33.56 7.72 32.96
CA GLY A 4 33.14 8.89 33.74
C GLY A 4 33.59 10.27 33.22
N GLU A 5 34.69 10.38 32.45
CA GLU A 5 35.11 11.66 31.85
C GLU A 5 34.21 12.06 30.67
N ARG A 6 33.69 11.07 29.93
CA ARG A 6 32.76 11.29 28.82
C ARG A 6 31.45 11.90 29.30
N ALA A 7 30.91 11.41 30.41
CA ALA A 7 29.68 11.95 31.01
C ALA A 7 29.84 13.44 31.41
N ARG A 8 30.97 13.80 32.03
CA ARG A 8 31.26 15.21 32.40
C ARG A 8 31.44 16.11 31.18
N LYS A 9 32.15 15.64 30.15
CA LYS A 9 32.32 16.37 28.87
C LYS A 9 30.98 16.60 28.18
N TRP A 10 30.14 15.57 28.13
CA TRP A 10 28.80 15.63 27.55
C TRP A 10 27.92 16.66 28.27
N ALA A 11 27.88 16.65 29.60
CA ALA A 11 27.12 17.61 30.40
C ALA A 11 27.55 19.07 30.13
N ARG A 12 28.87 19.34 30.09
CA ARG A 12 29.41 20.68 29.77
C ARG A 12 29.03 21.13 28.36
N GLN A 13 29.18 20.26 27.36
CA GLN A 13 28.82 20.57 25.98
C GLN A 13 27.31 20.85 25.83
N ARG A 14 26.48 20.10 26.56
CA ARG A 14 25.02 20.27 26.54
C ARG A 14 24.58 21.61 27.14
N VAL A 15 25.17 22.03 28.25
CA VAL A 15 24.89 23.34 28.87
C VAL A 15 25.32 24.48 27.94
N SER A 16 26.53 24.40 27.37
CA SER A 16 27.02 25.39 26.41
C SER A 16 26.11 25.51 25.18
N LEU A 17 25.67 24.38 24.62
CA LEU A 17 24.76 24.36 23.48
C LEU A 17 23.41 25.00 23.84
N ARG A 18 22.83 24.67 25.01
CA ARG A 18 21.56 25.26 25.46
C ARG A 18 21.61 26.79 25.54
N LEU A 19 22.71 27.35 26.03
CA LEU A 19 22.89 28.80 26.13
C LEU A 19 23.02 29.47 24.75
N ARG A 20 23.65 28.80 23.77
CA ARG A 20 23.84 29.33 22.41
C ARG A 20 22.62 29.18 21.49
N LEU A 21 21.75 28.20 21.77
CA LEU A 21 20.63 27.85 20.88
C LEU A 21 19.68 29.02 20.54
N PRO A 22 19.23 29.87 21.49
CA PRO A 22 18.39 31.02 21.16
C PRO A 22 19.03 31.96 20.14
N VAL A 23 20.32 32.30 20.34
CA VAL A 23 21.07 33.18 19.43
C VAL A 23 21.19 32.55 18.05
N LEU A 24 21.58 31.26 17.97
CA LEU A 24 21.70 30.55 16.70
C LEU A 24 20.37 30.49 15.93
N ARG A 25 19.25 30.34 16.65
CA ARG A 25 17.91 30.35 16.05
C ARG A 25 17.50 31.73 15.56
N LEU A 26 17.83 32.80 16.31
CA LEU A 26 17.57 34.18 15.87
C LEU A 26 18.37 34.52 14.62
N VAL A 27 19.65 34.17 14.59
CA VAL A 27 20.51 34.30 13.40
C VAL A 27 19.89 33.56 12.22
N ARG A 28 19.39 32.33 12.43
CA ARG A 28 18.73 31.56 11.37
C ARG A 28 17.45 32.21 10.86
N LEU A 29 16.61 32.75 11.75
CA LEU A 29 15.39 33.45 11.36
C LEU A 29 15.70 34.67 10.49
N TRP A 30 16.73 35.45 10.86
CA TRP A 30 17.18 36.58 10.07
C TRP A 30 17.74 36.15 8.71
N GLN A 31 18.59 35.11 8.66
CA GLN A 31 19.11 34.55 7.41
C GLN A 31 17.99 34.06 6.48
N ASN A 32 17.02 33.30 7.00
CA ASN A 32 15.88 32.83 6.22
C ASN A 32 15.06 33.97 5.64
N GLY A 33 14.86 35.06 6.40
CA GLY A 33 14.16 36.26 5.95
C GLY A 33 14.93 37.00 4.85
N ARG A 34 16.25 37.13 5.01
CA ARG A 34 17.14 37.75 4.01
C ARG A 34 17.18 36.95 2.71
N ASP A 35 17.34 35.63 2.80
CA ASP A 35 17.50 34.73 1.65
C ASP A 35 16.16 34.39 0.97
N ARG A 36 15.03 34.80 1.55
CA ARG A 36 13.65 34.55 1.07
C ARG A 36 13.41 33.08 0.68
N ILE A 37 13.77 32.16 1.56
CA ILE A 37 13.64 30.72 1.31
C ILE A 37 12.16 30.34 1.13
N PRO A 38 11.73 29.82 -0.04
CA PRO A 38 10.33 29.47 -0.29
C PRO A 38 10.01 28.04 0.18
N LEU A 39 8.71 27.79 0.41
CA LEU A 39 8.16 26.44 0.50
C LEU A 39 7.81 25.92 -0.89
N HIS A 40 8.25 24.71 -1.18
CA HIS A 40 7.98 24.06 -2.46
C HIS A 40 6.73 23.19 -2.37
N LYS A 41 6.05 23.03 -3.50
CA LYS A 41 4.82 22.22 -3.60
C LYS A 41 5.06 21.01 -4.48
N GLU A 42 4.25 19.99 -4.26
CA GLU A 42 4.23 18.80 -5.12
C GLU A 42 3.72 19.18 -6.51
N THR A 43 4.41 18.76 -7.56
CA THR A 43 3.94 18.92 -8.94
C THR A 43 4.47 17.77 -9.78
N ARG A 44 3.58 17.16 -10.58
CA ARG A 44 3.96 16.10 -11.52
C ARG A 44 4.49 16.74 -12.80
N THR A 45 5.80 16.85 -12.89
CA THR A 45 6.51 17.22 -14.13
C THR A 45 7.51 16.12 -14.43
N GLU A 46 7.49 15.61 -15.66
CA GLU A 46 8.40 14.55 -16.08
C GLU A 46 9.71 15.16 -16.55
N PHE A 47 10.73 15.02 -15.71
CA PHE A 47 12.11 15.31 -16.06
C PHE A 47 12.93 14.01 -16.12
N PRO A 48 14.03 13.96 -16.91
CA PRO A 48 14.92 12.82 -16.91
C PRO A 48 15.67 12.70 -15.57
N VAL A 49 16.06 11.47 -15.22
CA VAL A 49 16.76 11.19 -13.96
C VAL A 49 18.20 11.67 -14.05
N VAL A 50 18.59 12.59 -13.16
CA VAL A 50 19.96 13.12 -13.08
C VAL A 50 20.78 12.49 -11.97
N ALA A 51 20.15 11.99 -10.90
CA ALA A 51 20.81 11.18 -9.89
C ALA A 51 19.81 10.23 -9.20
N SER A 52 20.27 9.04 -8.85
CA SER A 52 19.53 8.09 -8.02
C SER A 52 20.51 7.49 -7.02
N VAL A 53 20.14 7.52 -5.75
CA VAL A 53 20.95 7.00 -4.66
C VAL A 53 20.08 6.31 -3.64
N GLU A 54 20.62 5.27 -3.02
CA GLU A 54 19.94 4.50 -2.00
C GLU A 54 20.88 4.16 -0.84
N CYS A 55 20.28 3.90 0.32
CA CYS A 55 20.97 3.35 1.47
C CYS A 55 20.06 2.40 2.27
N PRO A 56 20.62 1.40 2.97
CA PRO A 56 19.85 0.55 3.87
C PRO A 56 19.11 1.35 4.95
N LEU A 57 17.85 0.99 5.21
CA LEU A 57 17.06 1.57 6.31
C LEU A 57 17.61 1.16 7.67
N ARG A 58 18.06 -0.09 7.77
CA ARG A 58 18.59 -0.69 9.00
C ARG A 58 20.10 -0.68 8.95
N THR A 59 20.72 -0.08 9.96
CA THR A 59 22.18 0.12 10.04
C THR A 59 22.85 -0.68 11.15
N THR A 60 22.07 -1.30 12.04
CA THR A 60 22.54 -2.25 13.05
C THR A 60 21.62 -3.46 13.09
N SER A 61 22.12 -4.56 13.65
CA SER A 61 21.36 -5.73 14.07
C SER A 61 21.22 -5.85 15.59
N ASP A 62 21.72 -4.88 16.37
CA ASP A 62 21.65 -4.90 17.83
C ASP A 62 20.19 -4.89 18.33
N PRO A 63 19.74 -5.93 19.07
CA PRO A 63 18.39 -5.99 19.63
C PRO A 63 18.06 -4.82 20.57
N ALA A 64 19.04 -4.28 21.30
CA ALA A 64 18.83 -3.18 22.23
C ALA A 64 18.42 -1.89 21.50
N GLU A 65 18.85 -1.72 20.25
CA GLU A 65 18.57 -0.53 19.46
C GLU A 65 17.40 -0.71 18.49
N ARG A 66 16.68 -1.84 18.56
CA ARG A 66 15.62 -2.19 17.62
C ARG A 66 14.51 -1.15 17.58
N MET A 67 14.06 -0.66 18.74
CA MET A 67 13.05 0.41 18.80
C MET A 67 13.52 1.72 18.16
N LEU A 68 14.80 2.06 18.30
CA LEU A 68 15.37 3.28 17.71
C LEU A 68 15.48 3.17 16.18
N GLU A 69 15.74 1.97 15.65
CA GLU A 69 15.72 1.72 14.20
C GLU A 69 14.29 1.80 13.64
N LEU A 70 13.31 1.20 14.33
CA LEU A 70 11.91 1.31 13.93
C LEU A 70 11.41 2.76 14.01
N GLY A 71 11.82 3.48 15.05
CA GLY A 71 11.55 4.90 15.21
C GLY A 71 12.18 5.76 14.11
N LYS A 72 13.43 5.46 13.72
CA LYS A 72 14.08 6.07 12.53
C LYS A 72 13.25 5.84 11.27
N ILE A 73 12.82 4.61 11.00
CA ILE A 73 12.01 4.29 9.81
C ILE A 73 10.70 5.07 9.85
N GLN A 74 10.02 5.14 11.00
CA GLN A 74 8.80 5.92 11.16
C GLN A 74 9.02 7.43 10.88
N ASN A 75 10.09 8.00 11.42
CA ASN A 75 10.45 9.40 11.17
C ASN A 75 10.77 9.64 9.69
N LEU A 76 11.49 8.73 9.04
CA LEU A 76 11.80 8.79 7.61
C LEU A 76 10.54 8.72 6.74
N ARG A 77 9.54 7.89 7.06
CA ARG A 77 8.25 7.89 6.36
C ARG A 77 7.57 9.26 6.42
N LEU A 78 7.54 9.89 7.59
CA LEU A 78 6.91 11.20 7.80
C LEU A 78 7.65 12.34 7.07
N VAL A 79 8.97 12.22 6.92
CA VAL A 79 9.76 13.18 6.15
C VAL A 79 9.60 12.92 4.64
N ALA A 80 9.69 11.67 4.19
CA ALA A 80 9.51 11.29 2.80
C ALA A 80 8.15 11.77 2.28
N ALA A 81 7.07 11.57 3.05
CA ALA A 81 5.73 12.06 2.72
C ALA A 81 5.61 13.59 2.58
N ARG A 82 6.58 14.37 3.05
CA ARG A 82 6.63 15.84 2.86
C ARG A 82 7.55 16.29 1.74
N LEU A 83 8.50 15.43 1.34
CA LEU A 83 9.55 15.77 0.39
C LEU A 83 9.34 15.14 -0.99
N ASN A 84 8.60 14.03 -1.06
CA ASN A 84 8.38 13.30 -2.28
C ASN A 84 7.50 14.09 -3.25
N GLY A 85 7.93 14.20 -4.51
CA GLY A 85 7.20 14.87 -5.58
C GLY A 85 7.33 16.40 -5.60
N LEU A 86 8.19 16.99 -4.75
CA LEU A 86 8.40 18.44 -4.74
C LEU A 86 9.03 18.90 -6.05
N LEU A 87 8.47 19.97 -6.64
CA LEU A 87 9.08 20.72 -7.73
C LEU A 87 9.80 21.93 -7.14
N ILE A 88 11.10 22.03 -7.40
CA ILE A 88 11.94 23.15 -7.02
C ILE A 88 12.26 23.94 -8.29
N PRO A 89 11.81 25.21 -8.39
CA PRO A 89 12.11 26.05 -9.54
C PRO A 89 13.60 26.32 -9.68
N LYS A 90 14.01 26.62 -10.92
CA LYS A 90 15.33 27.13 -11.28
C LYS A 90 15.78 28.22 -10.31
N ASP A 91 17.05 28.14 -9.91
CA ASP A 91 17.76 29.06 -9.02
C ASP A 91 17.15 29.21 -7.62
N SER A 92 16.06 28.50 -7.31
CA SER A 92 15.47 28.50 -5.99
C SER A 92 16.27 27.60 -5.04
N VAL A 93 16.40 28.04 -3.80
CA VAL A 93 17.02 27.26 -2.74
C VAL A 93 16.00 26.28 -2.16
N PHE A 94 16.34 25.00 -2.17
CA PHE A 94 15.72 23.99 -1.33
C PHE A 94 16.34 24.04 0.05
N SER A 95 15.51 24.07 1.10
CA SER A 95 15.93 23.98 2.50
C SER A 95 15.22 22.82 3.17
N PHE A 96 16.00 21.86 3.69
CA PHE A 96 15.45 20.66 4.31
C PHE A 96 14.55 20.99 5.51
N TRP A 97 15.01 21.82 6.43
CA TRP A 97 14.20 22.18 7.60
C TRP A 97 13.04 23.11 7.28
N HIS A 98 13.21 24.04 6.35
CA HIS A 98 12.10 24.93 5.99
C HIS A 98 10.92 24.12 5.45
N GLN A 99 11.19 23.11 4.62
CA GLN A 99 10.16 22.24 4.05
C GLN A 99 9.49 21.31 5.08
N ILE A 100 10.23 20.76 6.04
CA ILE A 100 9.69 19.78 7.01
C ILE A 100 9.07 20.45 8.24
N GLY A 101 9.68 21.53 8.71
CA GLY A 101 9.37 22.17 9.97
C GLY A 101 9.83 21.38 11.21
N ARG A 102 9.40 21.83 12.40
CA ARG A 102 9.74 21.19 13.68
C ARG A 102 9.17 19.79 13.77
N MET A 103 10.01 18.83 14.12
CA MET A 103 9.62 17.45 14.44
C MET A 103 9.15 17.38 15.90
N THR A 104 7.90 16.98 16.12
CA THR A 104 7.29 16.85 17.45
C THR A 104 6.46 15.58 17.55
N SER A 105 6.27 15.05 18.76
CA SER A 105 5.43 13.87 18.98
C SER A 105 3.98 14.08 18.51
N GLY A 106 3.44 15.29 18.67
CA GLY A 106 2.10 15.64 18.16
C GLY A 106 1.99 15.62 16.62
N ARG A 107 3.12 15.64 15.90
CA ARG A 107 3.19 15.46 14.44
C ARG A 107 3.51 14.02 14.04
N GLY A 108 3.50 13.08 15.00
CA GLY A 108 3.74 11.66 14.78
C GLY A 108 5.22 11.24 14.83
N TYR A 109 6.15 12.15 15.07
CA TYR A 109 7.57 11.82 15.19
C TYR A 109 7.85 11.10 16.51
N VAL A 110 8.80 10.18 16.48
CA VAL A 110 9.10 9.28 17.60
C VAL A 110 10.59 9.25 17.91
N PRO A 111 11.00 8.75 19.09
CA PRO A 111 12.41 8.57 19.40
C PRO A 111 13.11 7.66 18.37
N GLY A 112 14.22 8.16 17.81
CA GLY A 112 15.16 7.40 17.01
C GLY A 112 16.59 7.78 17.38
N ARG A 113 17.60 7.21 16.71
CA ARG A 113 19.00 7.56 16.97
C ARG A 113 19.27 9.03 16.66
N GLN A 114 19.77 9.77 17.63
CA GLN A 114 20.20 11.14 17.45
C GLN A 114 21.62 11.29 18.00
N VAL A 115 22.49 12.00 17.27
CA VAL A 115 23.79 12.39 17.80
C VAL A 115 23.62 13.66 18.62
N GLU A 116 23.92 13.61 19.92
CA GLU A 116 23.95 14.77 20.81
C GLU A 116 25.24 14.77 21.63
N ALA A 117 26.01 15.86 21.53
CA ALA A 117 27.27 16.07 22.26
C ALA A 117 28.25 14.88 22.19
N GLY A 118 28.36 14.27 21.01
CA GLY A 118 29.33 13.20 20.73
C GLY A 118 28.86 11.77 21.04
N CYS A 119 27.62 11.60 21.52
CA CYS A 119 27.02 10.29 21.82
C CYS A 119 25.75 10.06 20.97
N ILE A 120 25.38 8.80 20.74
CA ILE A 120 24.07 8.45 20.19
C ILE A 120 23.08 8.34 21.36
N VAL A 121 22.07 9.21 21.37
CA VAL A 121 20.99 9.27 22.34
C VAL A 121 19.64 9.09 21.65
N PRO A 122 18.61 8.62 22.36
CA PRO A 122 17.24 8.69 21.86
C PRO A 122 16.77 10.14 21.73
N GLY A 123 16.19 10.46 20.57
CA GLY A 123 15.65 11.80 20.31
C GLY A 123 14.49 11.79 19.32
N ILE A 124 13.50 12.66 19.54
CA ILE A 124 12.33 12.80 18.67
C ILE A 124 12.80 13.25 17.28
N GLY A 125 12.41 12.52 16.24
CA GLY A 125 12.89 12.78 14.88
C GLY A 125 14.31 12.24 14.62
N GLY A 126 14.86 11.43 15.52
CA GLY A 126 16.15 10.78 15.31
C GLY A 126 16.16 9.89 14.06
N GLY A 127 17.34 9.80 13.43
CA GLY A 127 17.59 8.97 12.25
C GLY A 127 17.33 9.67 10.89
N VAL A 128 16.75 10.87 10.88
CA VAL A 128 16.49 11.64 9.65
C VAL A 128 17.75 12.11 8.94
N CYS A 129 18.91 12.11 9.63
CA CYS A 129 20.19 12.44 9.03
C CYS A 129 20.61 11.43 7.93
N ALA A 130 20.04 10.22 7.94
CA ALA A 130 20.21 9.27 6.84
C ALA A 130 19.71 9.85 5.50
N LEU A 131 18.57 10.56 5.54
CA LEU A 131 18.02 11.20 4.35
C LEU A 131 18.81 12.43 3.93
N THR A 132 19.33 13.23 4.86
CA THR A 132 20.14 14.40 4.49
C THR A 132 21.49 14.01 3.91
N ASN A 133 22.12 12.96 4.43
CA ASN A 133 23.30 12.35 3.81
C ASN A 133 22.99 11.92 2.36
N LEU A 134 21.84 11.26 2.16
CA LEU A 134 21.45 10.73 0.86
C LEU A 134 21.10 11.86 -0.13
N LEU A 135 20.37 12.88 0.30
CA LEU A 135 20.09 14.09 -0.49
C LEU A 135 21.38 14.81 -0.91
N TYR A 136 22.33 14.95 0.03
CA TYR A 136 23.62 15.56 -0.25
C TYR A 136 24.42 14.74 -1.28
N GLU A 137 24.47 13.42 -1.14
CA GLU A 137 25.11 12.54 -2.11
C GLU A 137 24.46 12.64 -3.51
N ALA A 138 23.12 12.67 -3.56
CA ALA A 138 22.37 12.83 -4.80
C ALA A 138 22.70 14.16 -5.49
N ALA A 139 22.71 15.26 -4.72
CA ALA A 139 23.01 16.60 -5.21
C ALA A 139 24.43 16.68 -5.79
N LEU A 140 25.43 16.11 -5.11
CA LEU A 140 26.81 16.04 -5.61
C LEU A 140 26.88 15.26 -6.93
N LYS A 141 26.22 14.11 -7.04
CA LYS A 141 26.17 13.28 -8.27
C LYS A 141 25.45 13.98 -9.42
N ALA A 142 24.45 14.81 -9.12
CA ALA A 142 23.71 15.60 -10.09
C ALA A 142 24.42 16.91 -10.48
N GLY A 143 25.50 17.29 -9.79
CA GLY A 143 26.21 18.56 -10.00
C GLY A 143 25.44 19.77 -9.51
N PHE A 144 24.59 19.61 -8.49
CA PHE A 144 23.83 20.70 -7.88
C PHE A 144 24.74 21.53 -6.96
N GLU A 145 24.39 22.79 -6.77
CA GLU A 145 25.10 23.68 -5.86
C GLU A 145 24.70 23.41 -4.41
N ILE A 146 25.71 23.32 -3.55
CA ILE A 146 25.54 23.11 -2.11
C ILE A 146 25.66 24.46 -1.40
N VAL A 147 24.52 25.08 -1.12
CA VAL A 147 24.42 26.42 -0.51
C VAL A 147 24.79 26.37 0.97
N GLU A 148 24.39 25.30 1.67
CA GLU A 148 24.70 25.10 3.08
C GLU A 148 24.84 23.61 3.38
N ARG A 149 25.91 23.24 4.08
CA ARG A 149 26.14 21.88 4.56
C ARG A 149 26.97 21.88 5.84
N HIS A 150 26.60 21.02 6.78
CA HIS A 150 27.34 20.80 8.03
C HIS A 150 27.69 19.32 8.21
N PRO A 151 28.94 18.96 8.56
CA PRO A 151 29.28 17.59 8.93
C PRO A 151 28.78 17.23 10.34
N HIS A 152 28.55 15.94 10.61
CA HIS A 152 28.36 15.48 11.98
C HIS A 152 29.64 15.67 12.80
N THR A 153 29.52 16.03 14.07
CA THR A 153 30.68 16.13 14.98
C THR A 153 31.36 14.78 15.19
N VAL A 154 30.57 13.71 15.30
CA VAL A 154 30.99 12.30 15.43
C VAL A 154 30.20 11.44 14.44
N ARG A 155 30.77 10.31 14.00
CA ARG A 155 30.06 9.42 13.07
C ARG A 155 29.13 8.47 13.83
N PRO A 156 27.83 8.39 13.49
CA PRO A 156 26.98 7.33 14.01
C PRO A 156 27.55 5.95 13.65
N LYS A 157 27.53 4.99 14.58
CA LYS A 157 27.81 3.57 14.26
C LYS A 157 26.84 3.09 13.16
N GLY A 158 27.39 2.41 12.15
CA GLY A 158 26.63 1.93 10.99
C GLY A 158 26.52 2.92 9.81
N ALA A 159 27.05 4.15 9.93
CA ALA A 159 27.18 5.05 8.78
C ALA A 159 28.27 4.52 7.81
N SER A 160 27.96 4.41 6.51
CA SER A 160 28.89 3.89 5.51
C SER A 160 30.16 4.74 5.44
N LEU A 161 31.32 4.08 5.60
CA LEU A 161 32.63 4.71 5.43
C LEU A 161 32.75 5.28 4.01
N GLY A 162 33.24 6.51 3.90
CA GLY A 162 33.50 7.16 2.61
C GLY A 162 32.31 7.85 1.95
N ARG A 163 31.08 7.74 2.49
CA ARG A 163 29.93 8.50 1.97
C ARG A 163 29.96 9.97 2.38
N PRO A 164 29.42 10.88 1.55
CA PRO A 164 29.24 12.28 1.90
C PRO A 164 28.38 12.44 3.15
N ASP A 165 28.74 13.40 3.99
CA ASP A 165 28.15 13.56 5.32
C ASP A 165 27.40 14.90 5.41
N ALA A 166 26.15 14.92 5.85
CA ALA A 166 25.34 16.11 6.05
C ALA A 166 24.43 15.92 7.26
N THR A 167 24.64 16.74 8.29
CA THR A 167 23.81 16.77 9.50
C THR A 167 22.88 17.98 9.49
N VAL A 168 21.78 17.84 10.22
CA VAL A 168 20.75 18.86 10.34
C VAL A 168 20.24 18.92 11.78
N ALA A 169 19.99 20.14 12.27
CA ALA A 169 19.46 20.37 13.61
C ALA A 169 18.47 21.54 13.63
N TRP A 170 17.25 21.26 14.04
CA TRP A 170 16.18 22.27 14.10
C TRP A 170 16.50 23.38 15.12
N ASN A 171 16.45 24.68 14.81
CA ASN A 171 16.31 25.39 13.54
C ASN A 171 17.56 26.26 13.37
N HIS A 172 18.73 25.63 13.18
CA HIS A 172 20.00 26.35 13.08
C HIS A 172 21.08 25.65 12.23
N LEU A 173 21.02 24.33 12.02
CA LEU A 173 21.86 23.62 11.06
C LEU A 173 20.97 23.00 9.99
N ASP A 174 21.24 23.28 8.73
CA ASP A 174 20.38 22.86 7.62
C ASP A 174 21.20 22.30 6.45
N LEU A 175 20.49 21.64 5.54
CA LEU A 175 21.00 21.27 4.22
C LEU A 175 20.27 22.13 3.19
N ARG A 176 21.01 23.00 2.51
CA ARG A 176 20.47 23.85 1.44
C ARG A 176 21.12 23.55 0.10
N ILE A 177 20.29 23.34 -0.92
CA ILE A 177 20.71 22.92 -2.26
C ILE A 177 20.05 23.84 -3.28
N ARG A 178 20.76 24.18 -4.36
CA ARG A 178 20.26 24.98 -5.47
C ARG A 178 20.66 24.34 -6.80
N HIS A 179 19.85 24.56 -7.84
CA HIS A 179 20.15 24.12 -9.20
C HIS A 179 19.71 25.17 -10.22
N GLU A 180 20.46 25.29 -11.32
CA GLU A 180 20.26 26.27 -12.40
C GLU A 180 19.06 25.95 -13.33
N LYS A 181 18.36 24.84 -13.07
CA LYS A 181 17.18 24.38 -13.83
C LYS A 181 16.14 23.89 -12.84
N ASP A 182 14.89 23.83 -13.30
CA ASP A 182 13.81 23.17 -12.57
C ASP A 182 14.17 21.71 -12.30
N TRP A 183 13.82 21.23 -11.11
CA TRP A 183 14.07 19.85 -10.73
C TRP A 183 13.01 19.33 -9.76
N THR A 184 12.80 18.01 -9.81
CA THR A 184 11.90 17.32 -8.89
C THR A 184 12.67 16.41 -7.94
N LEU A 185 12.19 16.37 -6.70
CA LEU A 185 12.69 15.51 -5.63
C LEU A 185 11.75 14.34 -5.41
N GLU A 186 12.22 13.12 -5.62
CA GLU A 186 11.51 11.90 -5.25
C GLU A 186 12.19 11.25 -4.04
N VAL A 187 11.40 10.92 -3.02
CA VAL A 187 11.86 10.26 -1.80
C VAL A 187 10.86 9.18 -1.42
N TRP A 188 11.31 7.94 -1.36
CA TRP A 188 10.46 6.83 -0.93
C TRP A 188 11.27 5.80 -0.15
N LEU A 189 10.53 4.91 0.53
CA LEU A 189 11.09 3.80 1.27
C LEU A 189 10.53 2.52 0.65
N ASP A 190 11.41 1.60 0.24
CA ASP A 190 11.01 0.21 0.01
C ASP A 190 11.09 -0.57 1.34
N SER A 191 10.96 -1.90 1.32
CA SER A 191 11.00 -2.71 2.54
C SER A 191 12.36 -2.70 3.27
N GLN A 192 13.46 -2.36 2.59
CA GLN A 192 14.83 -2.45 3.09
C GLN A 192 15.66 -1.18 2.94
N ARG A 193 15.30 -0.27 2.03
CA ARG A 193 16.10 0.86 1.56
C ARG A 193 15.34 2.16 1.60
N LEU A 194 16.07 3.22 1.90
CA LEU A 194 15.67 4.60 1.67
C LEU A 194 16.24 5.01 0.31
N CYS A 195 15.38 5.56 -0.54
CA CYS A 195 15.73 5.92 -1.90
C CYS A 195 15.48 7.41 -2.13
N VAL A 196 16.41 8.05 -2.83
CA VAL A 196 16.29 9.44 -3.30
C VAL A 196 16.61 9.46 -4.78
N ARG A 197 15.73 10.12 -5.54
CA ARG A 197 15.94 10.36 -6.96
C ARG A 197 15.73 11.84 -7.26
N LEU A 198 16.67 12.41 -8.00
CA LEU A 198 16.61 13.77 -8.50
C LEU A 198 16.37 13.72 -10.00
N ARG A 199 15.40 14.50 -10.48
CA ARG A 199 15.14 14.65 -11.91
C ARG A 199 15.24 16.11 -12.29
N SER A 200 15.83 16.39 -13.45
CA SER A 200 15.96 17.75 -13.99
C SER A 200 16.25 17.66 -15.48
N ALA A 201 15.95 18.71 -16.24
CA ALA A 201 16.27 18.79 -17.67
C ALA A 201 17.79 18.70 -17.98
N GLY A 202 18.66 18.81 -16.98
CA GLY A 202 20.09 18.50 -17.14
C GLY A 202 20.84 18.45 -15.81
N ARG A 203 22.00 17.82 -15.85
CA ARG A 203 22.97 17.84 -14.74
C ARG A 203 23.68 19.19 -14.69
N GLY A 204 24.05 19.62 -13.50
CA GLY A 204 24.96 20.75 -13.32
C GLY A 204 26.42 20.33 -13.43
N ARG A 205 27.34 21.26 -13.21
CA ARG A 205 28.78 20.96 -13.20
C ARG A 205 29.16 20.30 -11.87
N PRO A 206 29.70 19.06 -11.86
CA PRO A 206 30.04 18.37 -10.62
C PRO A 206 31.06 19.18 -9.82
N ALA A 207 30.71 19.49 -8.57
CA ALA A 207 31.63 20.17 -7.65
C ALA A 207 32.78 19.23 -7.28
N ARG A 208 34.01 19.77 -7.18
CA ARG A 208 35.14 19.05 -6.59
C ARG A 208 34.91 18.92 -5.08
N THR A 209 34.56 17.73 -4.62
CA THR A 209 34.41 17.45 -3.19
C THR A 209 35.74 17.07 -2.57
N SER A 210 36.06 17.62 -1.41
CA SER A 210 37.16 17.13 -0.59
C SER A 210 36.82 15.75 -0.03
N LEU A 211 37.84 14.89 0.13
CA LEU A 211 37.68 13.56 0.72
C LEU A 211 37.08 13.70 2.13
N PRO A 212 36.12 12.83 2.51
CA PRO A 212 35.49 12.91 3.81
C PRO A 212 36.52 12.65 4.92
N MET A 213 36.83 13.68 5.71
CA MET A 213 37.72 13.55 6.87
C MET A 213 37.26 12.42 7.79
N TRP A 214 38.21 11.57 8.21
CA TRP A 214 37.95 10.52 9.18
C TRP A 214 37.46 11.13 10.51
N ARG A 215 36.42 10.52 11.10
CA ARG A 215 35.86 10.92 12.39
C ARG A 215 35.64 9.66 13.23
N PRO A 216 35.83 9.73 14.55
CA PRO A 216 35.63 8.59 15.42
C PRO A 216 34.15 8.16 15.45
N PRO A 217 33.87 6.85 15.58
CA PRO A 217 32.52 6.34 15.78
C PRO A 217 31.97 6.78 17.14
N ALA A 218 30.70 7.16 17.17
CA ALA A 218 29.98 7.50 18.38
C ALA A 218 29.48 6.24 19.09
N GLU A 219 29.64 6.19 20.41
CA GLU A 219 29.06 5.14 21.23
C GLU A 219 27.56 5.42 21.50
N SER A 220 26.77 4.35 21.59
CA SER A 220 25.35 4.41 21.88
C SER A 220 25.07 4.35 23.36
N CYS A 221 24.12 5.16 23.84
CA CYS A 221 23.65 5.10 25.21
C CYS A 221 23.03 3.74 25.57
N GLU A 222 22.51 3.01 24.57
CA GLU A 222 21.97 1.66 24.77
C GLU A 222 23.06 0.61 24.99
N THR A 223 24.28 0.83 24.45
CA THR A 223 25.35 -0.17 24.43
C THR A 223 26.58 0.22 25.27
N CYS A 224 26.60 1.42 25.87
CA CYS A 224 27.80 1.93 26.55
C CYS A 224 28.01 1.35 27.97
N GLY A 225 26.96 0.77 28.56
CA GLY A 225 26.99 0.15 29.89
C GLY A 225 27.17 1.13 31.05
N GLU A 226 26.89 2.43 30.85
CA GLU A 226 26.98 3.46 31.90
C GLU A 226 25.59 3.73 32.49
N GLU A 227 25.35 3.30 33.72
CA GLU A 227 24.04 3.44 34.37
C GLU A 227 23.84 4.77 35.09
N ALA A 228 24.91 5.35 35.65
CA ALA A 228 24.88 6.61 36.39
C ALA A 228 24.96 7.87 35.50
N CYS A 229 24.80 7.73 34.18
CA CYS A 229 24.89 8.85 33.25
C CYS A 229 23.59 9.67 33.24
N SER A 230 23.66 10.95 33.56
CA SER A 230 22.53 11.90 33.50
C SER A 230 21.91 12.10 32.10
N GLY A 231 22.53 11.53 31.06
CA GLY A 231 22.02 11.49 29.69
C GLY A 231 21.26 10.22 29.31
N LYS A 232 21.26 9.19 30.16
CA LYS A 232 20.56 7.92 29.90
C LYS A 232 19.05 8.17 29.96
N GLN A 233 18.35 7.90 28.86
CA GLN A 233 16.89 7.99 28.80
C GLN A 233 16.33 6.58 28.85
N ALA A 234 15.27 6.37 29.64
CA ALA A 234 14.56 5.09 29.65
C ALA A 234 13.80 4.94 28.32
N LEU A 235 14.15 3.92 27.55
CA LEU A 235 13.39 3.52 26.37
C LEU A 235 12.42 2.40 26.70
N VAL A 236 11.37 2.31 25.89
CA VAL A 236 10.45 1.19 25.91
C VAL A 236 11.16 -0.02 25.32
N ALA A 237 11.15 -1.16 26.03
CA ALA A 237 11.70 -2.40 25.53
C ALA A 237 10.91 -2.93 24.32
N PHE A 238 11.61 -3.35 23.27
CA PHE A 238 11.00 -4.09 22.16
C PHE A 238 10.58 -5.48 22.65
N LYS A 239 9.30 -5.83 22.51
CA LYS A 239 8.80 -7.15 22.94
C LYS A 239 8.95 -8.20 21.84
N SER A 240 8.42 -7.93 20.65
CA SER A 240 8.46 -8.84 19.49
C SER A 240 8.02 -8.10 18.22
N PRO A 241 8.43 -8.58 17.02
CA PRO A 241 7.88 -8.08 15.77
C PRO A 241 6.38 -8.39 15.71
N LEU A 242 5.62 -7.46 15.13
CA LEU A 242 4.16 -7.56 15.03
C LEU A 242 3.74 -7.70 13.56
N THR A 243 2.85 -8.64 13.28
CA THR A 243 2.11 -8.74 12.01
C THR A 243 0.75 -8.07 12.16
N VAL A 244 0.44 -7.12 11.26
CA VAL A 244 -0.80 -6.34 11.31
C VAL A 244 -1.60 -6.49 10.03
N ALA A 245 -2.85 -6.93 10.13
CA ALA A 245 -3.74 -7.00 8.98
C ALA A 245 -4.66 -5.76 8.88
N LEU A 246 -4.72 -5.15 7.71
CA LEU A 246 -5.60 -4.01 7.38
C LEU A 246 -6.69 -4.51 6.42
N ILE A 247 -7.87 -4.81 6.97
CA ILE A 247 -8.93 -5.52 6.25
C ILE A 247 -10.20 -4.68 6.22
N ASP A 248 -10.76 -4.47 5.02
CA ASP A 248 -12.13 -3.95 4.87
C ASP A 248 -13.06 -4.95 4.20
N SER A 249 -12.55 -5.86 3.37
CA SER A 249 -13.35 -6.87 2.71
C SER A 249 -13.66 -8.04 3.66
N ALA A 250 -14.94 -8.21 3.99
CA ALA A 250 -15.43 -9.39 4.72
C ALA A 250 -15.57 -10.56 3.74
N ARG A 251 -14.44 -11.09 3.27
CA ARG A 251 -14.38 -12.19 2.31
C ARG A 251 -14.03 -13.49 3.02
N PRO A 252 -14.89 -14.52 2.96
CA PRO A 252 -14.67 -15.76 3.68
C PRO A 252 -13.41 -16.49 3.20
N GLU A 253 -13.06 -16.38 1.91
CA GLU A 253 -11.87 -17.04 1.35
C GLU A 253 -10.56 -16.52 1.96
N PHE A 254 -10.52 -15.27 2.43
CA PHE A 254 -9.33 -14.71 3.07
C PHE A 254 -9.21 -15.10 4.54
N ALA A 255 -10.25 -15.65 5.16
CA ALA A 255 -10.22 -15.98 6.58
C ALA A 255 -9.11 -16.97 6.94
N CYS A 256 -8.83 -17.95 6.06
CA CYS A 256 -7.75 -18.92 6.26
C CYS A 256 -6.35 -18.34 5.96
N ALA A 257 -6.27 -17.20 5.29
CA ALA A 257 -5.02 -16.58 4.86
C ALA A 257 -4.53 -15.47 5.82
N ILE A 258 -5.32 -15.11 6.83
CA ILE A 258 -5.01 -14.01 7.75
C ILE A 258 -4.46 -14.57 9.05
N GLU A 259 -3.13 -14.60 9.14
CA GLU A 259 -2.40 -14.88 10.37
C GLU A 259 -1.78 -13.57 10.88
N ALA A 260 -2.45 -12.89 11.82
CA ALA A 260 -2.01 -11.59 12.32
C ALA A 260 -2.24 -11.42 13.83
N ASP A 261 -1.28 -10.74 14.48
CA ASP A 261 -1.34 -10.41 15.90
C ASP A 261 -2.37 -9.30 16.22
N LEU A 262 -2.64 -8.45 15.23
CA LEU A 262 -3.56 -7.32 15.30
C LEU A 262 -4.29 -7.13 13.98
N ILE A 263 -5.63 -7.10 14.04
CA ILE A 263 -6.47 -6.69 12.91
C ILE A 263 -6.93 -5.24 13.08
N LEU A 264 -6.71 -4.44 12.05
CA LEU A 264 -7.24 -3.10 11.87
C LEU A 264 -8.33 -3.15 10.80
N THR A 265 -9.55 -2.78 11.16
CA THR A 265 -10.69 -2.79 10.25
C THR A 265 -11.58 -1.56 10.41
N GLY A 266 -12.49 -1.32 9.47
CA GLY A 266 -13.49 -0.26 9.56
C GLY A 266 -14.57 -0.60 10.58
N HIS A 267 -15.77 -0.90 10.07
CA HIS A 267 -16.95 -1.25 10.88
C HIS A 267 -17.33 -2.74 10.78
N ARG A 268 -16.63 -3.51 9.94
CA ARG A 268 -16.99 -4.90 9.67
C ARG A 268 -16.48 -5.81 10.78
N LYS A 269 -17.19 -6.92 10.98
CA LYS A 269 -16.71 -7.99 11.85
C LYS A 269 -15.43 -8.59 11.25
N PRO A 270 -14.36 -8.73 12.02
CA PRO A 270 -13.14 -9.37 11.56
C PRO A 270 -13.40 -10.87 11.29
N PRO A 271 -12.60 -11.51 10.42
CA PRO A 271 -12.58 -12.96 10.33
C PRO A 271 -12.16 -13.58 11.68
N ALA A 272 -12.62 -14.81 11.95
CA ALA A 272 -12.29 -15.53 13.17
C ALA A 272 -10.76 -15.82 13.22
N GLY A 273 -10.15 -15.74 14.41
CA GLY A 273 -8.74 -16.12 14.63
C GLY A 273 -7.78 -15.02 15.12
N ALA A 274 -8.21 -13.75 15.19
CA ALA A 274 -7.34 -12.66 15.65
C ALA A 274 -7.19 -12.58 17.17
N MET A 275 -5.95 -12.41 17.67
CA MET A 275 -5.72 -12.16 19.10
C MET A 275 -6.21 -10.78 19.55
N ARG A 276 -6.12 -9.76 18.69
CA ARG A 276 -6.51 -8.37 18.98
C ARG A 276 -7.13 -7.68 17.77
N VAL A 277 -8.15 -6.87 18.00
CA VAL A 277 -8.88 -6.14 16.95
C VAL A 277 -9.05 -4.69 17.34
N ARG A 278 -8.78 -3.75 16.42
CA ARG A 278 -9.08 -2.32 16.58
C ARG A 278 -9.87 -1.83 15.37
N GLN A 279 -10.89 -1.01 15.64
CA GLN A 279 -11.85 -0.60 14.62
C GLN A 279 -11.88 0.92 14.42
N ALA A 280 -11.90 1.32 13.15
CA ALA A 280 -12.21 2.69 12.71
C ALA A 280 -13.72 2.83 12.42
N TRP A 281 -14.53 2.52 13.45
CA TRP A 281 -15.97 2.28 13.32
C TRP A 281 -16.73 3.41 12.62
N TRP A 282 -16.54 4.65 13.08
CA TRP A 282 -17.23 5.83 12.53
C TRP A 282 -16.93 6.06 11.05
N VAL A 283 -15.67 5.92 10.64
CA VAL A 283 -15.26 6.10 9.24
C VAL A 283 -15.83 4.98 8.38
N GLY A 284 -15.80 3.74 8.88
CA GLY A 284 -16.39 2.58 8.22
C GLY A 284 -17.90 2.77 7.97
N ILE A 285 -18.66 3.17 8.97
CA ILE A 285 -20.12 3.37 8.85
C ILE A 285 -20.45 4.53 7.91
N ARG A 286 -19.73 5.65 8.01
CA ARG A 286 -19.94 6.79 7.11
C ARG A 286 -19.73 6.38 5.65
N GLY A 287 -18.69 5.59 5.38
CA GLY A 287 -18.46 5.00 4.06
C GLY A 287 -19.62 4.11 3.59
N ALA A 288 -20.13 3.23 4.47
CA ALA A 288 -21.25 2.35 4.15
C ALA A 288 -22.56 3.12 3.86
N ILE A 289 -22.87 4.16 4.64
CA ILE A 289 -24.05 5.02 4.42
C ILE A 289 -23.93 5.76 3.08
N ARG A 290 -22.74 6.32 2.78
CA ARG A 290 -22.48 6.99 1.49
C ARG A 290 -22.72 6.04 0.32
N GLN A 291 -22.24 4.80 0.42
CA GLN A 291 -22.47 3.78 -0.61
C GLN A 291 -23.94 3.42 -0.81
N ARG A 292 -24.73 3.33 0.27
CA ARG A 292 -26.17 3.06 0.18
C ARG A 292 -26.94 4.21 -0.46
N ARG A 293 -26.59 5.46 -0.15
CA ARG A 293 -27.25 6.64 -0.74
C ARG A 293 -26.99 6.78 -2.24
N LEU A 294 -25.82 6.35 -2.70
CA LEU A 294 -25.41 6.42 -4.11
C LEU A 294 -25.75 5.15 -4.90
N ALA A 295 -26.59 4.24 -4.38
CA ALA A 295 -26.81 2.91 -4.96
C ALA A 295 -27.25 2.95 -6.44
N HIS A 296 -27.99 3.98 -6.84
CA HIS A 296 -28.56 4.16 -8.19
C HIS A 296 -27.71 5.01 -9.15
N GLN A 297 -26.57 5.55 -8.71
CA GLN A 297 -25.76 6.49 -9.49
C GLN A 297 -24.40 5.87 -9.81
N GLY A 298 -24.31 5.03 -10.85
CA GLY A 298 -23.16 4.16 -11.15
C GLY A 298 -21.77 4.79 -10.98
N ALA A 299 -21.47 5.86 -11.72
CA ALA A 299 -20.17 6.55 -11.65
C ALA A 299 -19.93 7.26 -10.30
N GLU A 300 -20.95 7.94 -9.76
CA GLU A 300 -20.84 8.64 -8.46
C GLU A 300 -20.66 7.67 -7.30
N ARG A 301 -21.28 6.49 -7.37
CA ARG A 301 -21.07 5.41 -6.42
C ARG A 301 -19.60 4.96 -6.39
N GLN A 302 -18.98 4.81 -7.56
CA GLN A 302 -17.58 4.41 -7.66
C GLN A 302 -16.66 5.48 -7.08
N LYS A 303 -16.88 6.76 -7.40
CA LYS A 303 -16.15 7.88 -6.77
C LYS A 303 -16.32 7.87 -5.25
N GLY A 304 -17.55 7.68 -4.78
CA GLY A 304 -17.87 7.55 -3.37
C GLY A 304 -17.17 6.37 -2.68
N LEU A 305 -16.94 5.27 -3.41
CA LEU A 305 -16.27 4.07 -2.90
C LEU A 305 -14.78 4.34 -2.71
N LEU A 306 -14.11 4.85 -3.74
CA LEU A 306 -12.69 5.24 -3.70
C LEU A 306 -12.43 6.30 -2.62
N CYS A 307 -13.36 7.26 -2.47
CA CYS A 307 -13.29 8.25 -1.41
C CYS A 307 -13.39 7.61 -0.01
N GLY A 308 -14.34 6.68 0.20
CA GLY A 308 -14.48 5.96 1.46
C GLY A 308 -13.25 5.09 1.79
N GLN A 309 -12.69 4.40 0.78
CA GLN A 309 -11.47 3.61 0.92
C GLN A 309 -10.27 4.49 1.32
N ARG A 310 -10.13 5.67 0.70
CA ARG A 310 -9.09 6.65 1.06
C ARG A 310 -9.21 7.11 2.52
N GLU A 311 -10.41 7.51 2.96
CA GLU A 311 -10.65 7.97 4.34
C GLU A 311 -10.36 6.86 5.36
N LEU A 312 -10.76 5.63 5.05
CA LEU A 312 -10.50 4.47 5.89
C LEU A 312 -8.99 4.18 5.95
N ALA A 313 -8.30 4.11 4.81
CA ALA A 313 -6.85 3.90 4.75
C ALA A 313 -6.06 4.95 5.56
N GLN A 314 -6.46 6.23 5.49
CA GLN A 314 -5.84 7.31 6.30
C GLN A 314 -6.02 7.10 7.81
N THR A 315 -7.16 6.55 8.21
CA THR A 315 -7.44 6.28 9.63
C THR A 315 -6.69 5.05 10.10
N LEU A 316 -6.73 3.96 9.34
CA LEU A 316 -6.02 2.73 9.68
C LEU A 316 -4.50 2.92 9.67
N ALA A 317 -3.94 3.71 8.72
CA ALA A 317 -2.52 4.01 8.67
C ALA A 317 -1.99 4.66 9.96
N ARG A 318 -2.80 5.51 10.62
CA ARG A 318 -2.45 6.14 11.91
C ARG A 318 -2.52 5.17 13.09
N MET A 319 -3.21 4.04 12.92
CA MET A 319 -3.37 3.01 13.95
C MET A 319 -2.30 1.92 13.87
N ILE A 320 -1.50 1.88 12.79
CA ILE A 320 -0.41 0.90 12.62
C ILE A 320 0.67 1.17 13.68
N PRO A 321 0.97 0.20 14.56
CA PRO A 321 2.07 0.30 15.52
C PRO A 321 3.43 0.46 14.83
N ILE A 322 4.40 1.02 15.55
CA ILE A 322 5.75 1.25 15.02
C ILE A 322 6.50 -0.08 14.86
N GLU A 323 6.18 -1.02 15.73
CA GLU A 323 6.68 -2.40 15.81
C GLU A 323 6.09 -3.31 14.74
N ALA A 324 5.13 -2.82 13.96
CA ALA A 324 4.59 -3.55 12.82
C ALA A 324 5.64 -3.61 11.70
N GLU A 325 6.21 -4.80 11.49
CA GLU A 325 7.24 -5.03 10.46
C GLU A 325 6.69 -5.74 9.22
N HIS A 326 5.60 -6.49 9.39
CA HIS A 326 4.86 -7.15 8.32
C HIS A 326 3.40 -6.71 8.33
N LEU A 327 2.84 -6.44 7.15
CA LEU A 327 1.44 -6.07 6.98
C LEU A 327 0.71 -7.04 6.06
N ILE A 328 -0.55 -7.34 6.35
CA ILE A 328 -1.46 -8.01 5.41
C ILE A 328 -2.48 -6.98 4.98
N VAL A 329 -2.54 -6.65 3.69
CA VAL A 329 -3.28 -5.48 3.19
C VAL A 329 -4.36 -5.90 2.22
N ASP A 330 -5.59 -5.45 2.46
CA ASP A 330 -6.66 -5.55 1.49
C ASP A 330 -6.32 -4.73 0.23
N GLY A 331 -6.41 -5.35 -0.95
CA GLY A 331 -6.11 -4.72 -2.24
C GLY A 331 -6.90 -3.43 -2.48
N ALA A 332 -8.10 -3.27 -1.89
CA ALA A 332 -8.86 -2.03 -1.98
C ALA A 332 -8.23 -0.84 -1.23
N LEU A 333 -7.45 -1.10 -0.19
CA LEU A 333 -6.78 -0.07 0.63
C LEU A 333 -5.35 0.19 0.17
N LEU A 334 -4.75 -0.78 -0.53
CA LEU A 334 -3.36 -0.79 -0.94
C LEU A 334 -2.88 0.51 -1.62
N PRO A 335 -3.51 1.02 -2.70
CA PRO A 335 -2.98 2.21 -3.39
C PRO A 335 -3.04 3.47 -2.50
N HIS A 336 -4.02 3.54 -1.59
CA HIS A 336 -4.14 4.65 -0.65
C HIS A 336 -3.08 4.59 0.44
N LEU A 337 -2.79 3.39 0.97
CA LEU A 337 -1.74 3.17 1.96
C LEU A 337 -0.34 3.42 1.37
N TYR A 338 -0.13 3.03 0.11
CA TYR A 338 1.10 3.29 -0.63
C TYR A 338 1.36 4.80 -0.77
N ARG A 339 0.35 5.56 -1.25
CA ARG A 339 0.45 7.02 -1.38
C ARG A 339 0.68 7.75 -0.06
N LEU A 340 0.23 7.17 1.06
CA LEU A 340 0.49 7.71 2.40
C LEU A 340 1.92 7.40 2.91
N GLY A 341 2.68 6.58 2.19
CA GLY A 341 3.98 6.07 2.64
C GLY A 341 3.88 5.08 3.82
N ALA A 342 2.69 4.55 4.10
CA ALA A 342 2.43 3.71 5.27
C ALA A 342 3.12 2.33 5.16
N LEU A 343 3.41 1.87 3.94
CA LEU A 343 4.03 0.58 3.67
C LEU A 343 5.57 0.62 3.74
N GLY A 344 6.19 1.81 3.64
CA GLY A 344 7.65 1.92 3.53
C GLY A 344 8.39 1.30 4.72
N GLY A 345 9.49 0.60 4.50
CA GLY A 345 10.25 -0.10 5.55
C GLY A 345 9.49 -1.23 6.25
N ARG A 346 8.43 -1.76 5.63
CA ARG A 346 7.70 -2.95 6.04
C ARG A 346 7.65 -3.93 4.88
N THR A 347 7.56 -5.21 5.20
CA THR A 347 7.13 -6.22 4.23
C THR A 347 5.61 -6.28 4.25
N TYR A 348 4.98 -6.70 3.14
CA TYR A 348 3.53 -6.84 3.13
C TYR A 348 3.04 -7.84 2.10
N ASP A 349 1.96 -8.50 2.46
CA ASP A 349 1.18 -9.39 1.61
C ASP A 349 -0.13 -8.70 1.23
N VAL A 350 -0.65 -9.00 0.04
CA VAL A 350 -1.85 -8.36 -0.50
C VAL A 350 -2.97 -9.38 -0.69
N LEU A 351 -4.13 -9.12 -0.09
CA LEU A 351 -5.36 -9.86 -0.33
C LEU A 351 -6.09 -9.25 -1.53
N LEU A 352 -6.01 -9.90 -2.69
CA LEU A 352 -6.49 -9.34 -3.96
C LEU A 352 -7.71 -10.09 -4.49
N ALA A 353 -8.91 -9.54 -4.23
CA ALA A 353 -10.21 -10.13 -4.62
C ALA A 353 -10.74 -9.66 -5.98
N ARG A 354 -9.94 -8.94 -6.76
CA ARG A 354 -10.31 -8.46 -8.10
C ARG A 354 -9.07 -8.27 -8.95
N LEU A 355 -9.26 -8.16 -10.27
CA LEU A 355 -8.20 -7.70 -11.17
C LEU A 355 -7.62 -6.37 -10.68
N PRO A 356 -6.30 -6.16 -10.80
CA PRO A 356 -5.68 -4.85 -10.60
C PRO A 356 -6.37 -3.79 -11.44
N LEU A 357 -6.42 -2.55 -10.96
CA LEU A 357 -7.05 -1.40 -11.61
C LEU A 357 -6.53 -1.22 -13.03
N PHE A 358 -5.22 -1.40 -13.28
CA PHE A 358 -4.67 -1.26 -14.62
C PHE A 358 -5.22 -2.31 -15.60
N SER A 359 -5.31 -3.57 -15.18
CA SER A 359 -5.87 -4.66 -15.99
C SER A 359 -7.37 -4.54 -16.15
N LEU A 360 -8.06 -4.14 -15.07
CA LEU A 360 -9.48 -3.88 -15.08
C LEU A 360 -9.83 -2.76 -16.07
N HIS A 361 -9.10 -1.63 -16.05
CA HIS A 361 -9.26 -0.56 -17.04
C HIS A 361 -9.00 -1.06 -18.45
N ARG A 362 -7.89 -1.78 -18.70
CA ARG A 362 -7.58 -2.34 -20.02
C ARG A 362 -8.71 -3.22 -20.57
N VAL A 363 -9.28 -4.09 -19.73
CA VAL A 363 -10.42 -4.96 -20.13
C VAL A 363 -11.65 -4.12 -20.48
N LEU A 364 -11.98 -3.12 -19.66
CA LEU A 364 -13.14 -2.26 -19.88
C LEU A 364 -12.97 -1.32 -21.07
N ASP A 365 -11.79 -0.77 -21.29
CA ASP A 365 -11.50 0.12 -22.42
C ASP A 365 -11.60 -0.65 -23.74
N GLY A 366 -11.09 -1.90 -23.78
CA GLY A 366 -11.29 -2.78 -24.92
C GLY A 366 -12.77 -3.08 -25.18
N ALA A 367 -13.53 -3.38 -24.13
CA ALA A 367 -14.96 -3.65 -24.24
C ALA A 367 -15.76 -2.39 -24.66
N ALA A 368 -15.45 -1.22 -24.11
CA ALA A 368 -16.10 0.04 -24.43
C ALA A 368 -15.82 0.49 -25.87
N THR A 369 -14.59 0.25 -26.37
CA THR A 369 -14.23 0.52 -27.77
C THR A 369 -15.08 -0.31 -28.73
N ARG A 370 -15.32 -1.59 -28.37
CA ARG A 370 -16.15 -2.49 -29.17
C ARG A 370 -17.65 -2.19 -29.06
N TYR A 371 -18.10 -1.70 -27.90
CA TYR A 371 -19.51 -1.47 -27.61
C TYR A 371 -19.76 -0.08 -26.98
N PRO A 372 -19.61 1.00 -27.76
CA PRO A 372 -19.65 2.37 -27.22
C PRO A 372 -21.02 2.77 -26.65
N ALA A 373 -22.11 2.14 -27.09
CA ALA A 373 -23.46 2.39 -26.59
C ALA A 373 -23.75 1.78 -25.19
N ARG A 374 -22.82 1.02 -24.60
CA ARG A 374 -23.01 0.32 -23.31
C ARG A 374 -22.38 1.13 -22.18
N ALA A 375 -23.16 2.01 -21.55
CA ALA A 375 -22.67 3.04 -20.62
C ALA A 375 -21.85 2.50 -19.43
N SER A 376 -22.21 1.34 -18.86
CA SER A 376 -21.51 0.79 -17.70
C SER A 376 -20.14 0.13 -17.99
N LEU A 377 -19.70 0.10 -19.25
CA LEU A 377 -18.31 -0.25 -19.61
C LEU A 377 -17.37 0.95 -19.41
N SER A 378 -17.91 2.17 -19.53
CA SER A 378 -17.15 3.42 -19.37
C SER A 378 -17.24 4.06 -17.99
N ASP A 379 -18.18 3.66 -17.13
CA ASP A 379 -18.45 4.33 -15.83
C ASP A 379 -17.39 4.03 -14.75
N PHE A 380 -16.73 2.88 -14.82
CA PHE A 380 -15.69 2.50 -13.87
C PHE A 380 -14.36 3.12 -14.28
N ARG A 381 -14.00 4.25 -13.68
CA ARG A 381 -12.70 4.88 -13.91
C ARG A 381 -12.06 5.32 -12.59
N ALA A 382 -10.88 4.78 -12.30
CA ALA A 382 -9.95 5.29 -11.30
C ALA A 382 -9.03 6.34 -11.92
N ASP A 383 -8.57 7.27 -11.09
CA ASP A 383 -7.55 8.26 -11.46
C ASP A 383 -6.22 7.57 -11.80
N VAL A 384 -5.51 8.06 -12.81
CA VAL A 384 -4.22 7.52 -13.28
C VAL A 384 -3.21 7.40 -12.14
N ALA A 385 -3.14 8.40 -11.26
CA ALA A 385 -2.26 8.38 -10.09
C ALA A 385 -2.59 7.25 -9.10
N LEU A 386 -3.86 6.84 -9.03
CA LEU A 386 -4.27 5.72 -8.19
C LEU A 386 -3.92 4.37 -8.83
N ILE A 387 -4.05 4.28 -10.16
CA ILE A 387 -3.67 3.09 -10.95
C ILE A 387 -2.16 2.84 -10.84
N GLU A 388 -1.35 3.89 -11.02
CA GLU A 388 0.11 3.85 -10.84
C GLU A 388 0.48 3.42 -9.43
N ALA A 389 -0.15 4.03 -8.42
CA ALA A 389 0.11 3.69 -7.01
C ALA A 389 -0.24 2.22 -6.70
N GLU A 390 -1.32 1.68 -7.26
CA GLU A 390 -1.66 0.27 -7.07
C GLU A 390 -0.65 -0.64 -7.77
N ARG A 391 -0.23 -0.30 -8.99
CA ARG A 391 0.78 -1.06 -9.74
C ARG A 391 2.10 -1.12 -8.98
N GLU A 392 2.61 0.03 -8.53
CA GLU A 392 3.87 0.10 -7.79
C GLU A 392 3.79 -0.63 -6.44
N ALA A 393 2.66 -0.51 -5.75
CA ALA A 393 2.43 -1.24 -4.49
C ALA A 393 2.33 -2.76 -4.70
N LEU A 394 1.67 -3.22 -5.76
CA LEU A 394 1.61 -4.66 -6.07
C LEU A 394 3.00 -5.20 -6.44
N ALA A 395 3.79 -4.44 -7.21
CA ALA A 395 5.15 -4.84 -7.56
C ALA A 395 6.07 -5.00 -6.32
N GLY A 396 5.82 -4.23 -5.25
CA GLY A 396 6.54 -4.31 -3.99
C GLY A 396 5.96 -5.29 -2.96
N ALA A 397 4.88 -5.99 -3.27
CA ALA A 397 4.28 -6.99 -2.39
C ALA A 397 5.17 -8.24 -2.31
N ALA A 398 5.24 -8.84 -1.12
CA ALA A 398 5.92 -10.12 -0.96
C ALA A 398 5.09 -11.29 -1.51
N LYS A 399 3.77 -11.25 -1.29
CA LYS A 399 2.81 -12.21 -1.84
C LYS A 399 1.51 -11.53 -2.27
N VAL A 400 0.86 -12.09 -3.28
CA VAL A 400 -0.49 -11.73 -3.72
C VAL A 400 -1.42 -12.92 -3.50
N LEU A 401 -2.23 -12.87 -2.46
CA LEU A 401 -3.16 -13.94 -2.12
C LEU A 401 -4.50 -13.70 -2.83
N THR A 402 -4.94 -14.67 -3.62
CA THR A 402 -6.18 -14.55 -4.40
C THR A 402 -6.82 -15.90 -4.67
N ALA A 403 -8.15 -15.95 -4.71
CA ALA A 403 -8.88 -17.12 -5.20
C ALA A 403 -9.09 -17.08 -6.73
N HIS A 404 -8.82 -15.94 -7.36
CA HIS A 404 -9.03 -15.74 -8.79
C HIS A 404 -7.81 -16.19 -9.58
N THR A 405 -7.99 -17.21 -10.43
CA THR A 405 -6.94 -17.71 -11.32
C THR A 405 -6.45 -16.64 -12.32
N ALA A 406 -7.35 -15.80 -12.82
CA ALA A 406 -6.99 -14.69 -13.70
C ALA A 406 -6.11 -13.64 -13.02
N VAL A 407 -6.33 -13.38 -11.73
CA VAL A 407 -5.47 -12.49 -10.93
C VAL A 407 -4.12 -13.15 -10.69
N ALA A 408 -4.12 -14.43 -10.30
CA ALA A 408 -2.88 -15.18 -10.06
C ALA A 408 -1.98 -15.22 -11.31
N ALA A 409 -2.56 -15.33 -12.50
CA ALA A 409 -1.83 -15.31 -13.76
C ALA A 409 -1.09 -13.99 -14.05
N GLU A 410 -1.50 -12.87 -13.46
CA GLU A 410 -0.78 -11.59 -13.60
C GLU A 410 0.47 -11.49 -12.70
N PHE A 411 0.61 -12.39 -11.72
CA PHE A 411 1.68 -12.36 -10.73
C PHE A 411 2.32 -13.75 -10.54
N PRO A 412 2.92 -14.35 -11.59
CA PRO A 412 3.39 -15.75 -11.55
C PRO A 412 4.37 -16.05 -10.41
N ASP A 413 5.20 -15.07 -10.03
CA ASP A 413 6.24 -15.25 -9.00
C ASP A 413 5.76 -14.90 -7.57
N GLN A 414 4.62 -14.20 -7.44
CA GLN A 414 4.14 -13.67 -6.15
C GLN A 414 2.78 -14.24 -5.75
N ALA A 415 2.01 -14.78 -6.70
CA ALA A 415 0.65 -15.22 -6.46
C ALA A 415 0.60 -16.49 -5.61
N VAL A 416 -0.23 -16.46 -4.57
CA VAL A 416 -0.62 -17.63 -3.81
C VAL A 416 -2.11 -17.87 -4.03
N LEU A 417 -2.43 -18.94 -4.74
CA LEU A 417 -3.81 -19.31 -5.03
C LEU A 417 -4.44 -19.92 -3.77
N ILE A 418 -5.48 -19.27 -3.24
CA ILE A 418 -6.27 -19.78 -2.13
C ILE A 418 -7.57 -20.41 -2.65
N PRO A 419 -8.13 -21.42 -1.98
CA PRO A 419 -9.37 -22.04 -2.42
C PRO A 419 -10.56 -21.09 -2.28
N TRP A 420 -11.51 -21.20 -3.20
CA TRP A 420 -12.82 -20.56 -3.05
C TRP A 420 -13.57 -21.15 -1.85
N THR A 421 -14.10 -20.30 -0.98
CA THR A 421 -15.11 -20.73 -0.01
C THR A 421 -16.44 -20.89 -0.73
N VAL A 422 -16.91 -22.13 -0.81
CA VAL A 422 -18.17 -22.47 -1.48
C VAL A 422 -19.32 -22.34 -0.47
N PRO A 423 -20.31 -21.47 -0.71
CA PRO A 423 -21.50 -21.39 0.15
C PRO A 423 -22.42 -22.60 -0.06
N THR A 424 -23.10 -23.01 1.00
CA THR A 424 -24.06 -24.12 1.02
C THR A 424 -25.51 -23.62 0.89
N GLU A 425 -25.74 -22.60 0.05
CA GLU A 425 -27.06 -21.98 -0.09
C GLU A 425 -27.83 -22.54 -1.31
N GLY A 426 -29.08 -22.94 -1.07
CA GLY A 426 -30.06 -23.25 -2.09
C GLY A 426 -30.08 -24.71 -2.54
N LEU A 427 -31.28 -25.20 -2.87
CA LEU A 427 -31.47 -26.50 -3.49
C LEU A 427 -31.73 -26.29 -4.98
N TRP A 428 -31.00 -27.00 -5.84
CA TRP A 428 -31.27 -26.94 -7.27
C TRP A 428 -32.56 -27.69 -7.60
N VAL A 429 -33.58 -26.97 -8.07
CA VAL A 429 -34.83 -27.57 -8.56
C VAL A 429 -34.93 -27.28 -10.06
N PRO A 430 -34.79 -28.30 -10.93
CA PRO A 430 -34.78 -28.10 -12.38
C PRO A 430 -36.04 -27.43 -12.90
N GLY A 431 -35.90 -26.64 -13.96
CA GLY A 431 -37.00 -26.11 -14.74
C GLY A 431 -36.51 -25.55 -16.07
N GLU A 432 -37.16 -24.51 -16.56
CA GLU A 432 -36.93 -23.97 -17.91
C GLU A 432 -36.27 -22.59 -17.93
N ALA A 433 -36.13 -21.93 -16.77
CA ALA A 433 -35.68 -20.55 -16.71
C ALA A 433 -34.16 -20.41 -16.82
N ILE A 434 -33.71 -19.37 -17.52
CA ILE A 434 -32.33 -18.89 -17.45
C ILE A 434 -32.21 -18.02 -16.20
N LEU A 435 -31.18 -18.25 -15.40
CA LEU A 435 -30.88 -17.41 -14.24
C LEU A 435 -29.66 -16.53 -14.51
N PHE A 436 -29.84 -15.22 -14.35
CA PHE A 436 -28.76 -14.25 -14.31
C PHE A 436 -28.55 -13.74 -12.87
N PRO A 437 -27.45 -14.13 -12.22
CA PRO A 437 -27.24 -13.82 -10.81
C PRO A 437 -26.75 -12.38 -10.56
N GLY A 438 -26.32 -11.67 -11.59
CA GLY A 438 -25.72 -10.34 -11.50
C GLY A 438 -26.73 -9.19 -11.63
N PRO A 439 -26.29 -7.93 -11.39
CA PRO A 439 -27.02 -6.74 -11.83
C PRO A 439 -27.10 -6.68 -13.36
N ALA A 440 -28.20 -6.17 -13.90
CA ALA A 440 -28.44 -5.96 -15.33
C ALA A 440 -27.62 -4.79 -15.88
N ILE A 441 -26.30 -4.97 -15.86
CA ILE A 441 -25.31 -4.05 -16.38
C ILE A 441 -24.37 -4.75 -17.37
N ALA A 442 -23.90 -4.02 -18.36
CA ALA A 442 -23.02 -4.48 -19.43
C ALA A 442 -21.77 -5.18 -18.90
N ARG A 443 -21.05 -4.59 -17.93
CA ARG A 443 -19.84 -5.19 -17.37
C ARG A 443 -20.06 -6.55 -16.67
N LYS A 444 -21.31 -6.88 -16.33
CA LYS A 444 -21.70 -8.19 -15.76
C LYS A 444 -22.29 -9.15 -16.81
N GLY A 445 -22.36 -8.76 -18.07
CA GLY A 445 -22.79 -9.61 -19.19
C GLY A 445 -24.29 -9.55 -19.49
N ALA A 446 -24.99 -8.49 -19.06
CA ALA A 446 -26.45 -8.42 -19.17
C ALA A 446 -26.95 -8.38 -20.62
N TYR A 447 -26.19 -7.79 -21.55
CA TYR A 447 -26.57 -7.74 -22.96
C TYR A 447 -26.53 -9.12 -23.61
N GLU A 448 -25.48 -9.89 -23.33
CA GLU A 448 -25.29 -11.25 -23.82
C GLU A 448 -26.39 -12.18 -23.30
N VAL A 449 -26.76 -12.04 -22.02
CA VAL A 449 -27.86 -12.79 -21.42
C VAL A 449 -29.21 -12.40 -22.03
N ARG A 450 -29.44 -11.11 -22.29
CA ARG A 450 -30.67 -10.64 -22.95
C ARG A 450 -30.84 -11.23 -24.34
N GLU A 451 -29.76 -11.22 -25.13
CA GLU A 451 -29.76 -11.83 -26.46
C GLU A 451 -29.98 -13.34 -26.38
N LEU A 452 -29.37 -14.03 -25.42
CA LEU A 452 -29.57 -15.46 -25.19
C LEU A 452 -31.03 -15.78 -24.85
N ALA A 453 -31.63 -15.04 -23.92
CA ALA A 453 -33.02 -15.27 -23.50
C ALA A 453 -34.01 -15.05 -24.66
N ARG A 454 -33.80 -14.01 -25.49
CA ARG A 454 -34.63 -13.77 -26.69
C ARG A 454 -34.50 -14.87 -27.74
N ARG A 455 -33.27 -15.35 -27.98
CA ARG A 455 -33.02 -16.40 -28.99
C ARG A 455 -33.58 -17.76 -28.58
N LEU A 456 -33.57 -18.06 -27.29
CA LEU A 456 -34.06 -19.34 -26.76
C LEU A 456 -35.55 -19.33 -26.40
N ASP A 457 -36.20 -18.15 -26.41
CA ASP A 457 -37.58 -17.95 -25.97
C ASP A 457 -37.86 -18.57 -24.59
N ARG A 458 -36.92 -18.39 -23.65
CA ARG A 458 -36.99 -18.95 -22.29
C ARG A 458 -37.19 -17.84 -21.25
N PRO A 459 -37.93 -18.11 -20.16
CA PRO A 459 -38.08 -17.17 -19.06
C PRO A 459 -36.73 -16.83 -18.41
N LEU A 460 -36.52 -15.57 -18.07
CA LEU A 460 -35.31 -15.07 -17.42
C LEU A 460 -35.61 -14.58 -16.00
N THR A 461 -34.83 -15.09 -15.04
CA THR A 461 -34.80 -14.55 -13.68
C THR A 461 -33.53 -13.73 -13.49
N CYS A 462 -33.65 -12.44 -13.17
CA CYS A 462 -32.53 -11.55 -12.87
C CYS A 462 -32.52 -11.19 -11.38
N LEU A 463 -31.45 -11.55 -10.66
CA LEU A 463 -31.38 -11.35 -9.20
C LEU A 463 -30.81 -9.98 -8.76
N GLY A 464 -30.31 -9.18 -9.69
CA GLY A 464 -29.71 -7.88 -9.40
C GLY A 464 -30.63 -6.70 -9.75
N ARG A 465 -30.51 -5.60 -8.99
CA ARG A 465 -31.41 -4.44 -9.05
C ARG A 465 -30.99 -3.31 -10.01
N ASN A 466 -29.77 -3.33 -10.55
CA ASN A 466 -29.31 -2.25 -11.44
C ASN A 466 -29.66 -2.57 -12.89
N LEU A 467 -30.18 -1.59 -13.62
CA LEU A 467 -30.51 -1.65 -15.05
C LEU A 467 -29.63 -0.64 -15.81
N GLU A 468 -29.18 -0.97 -17.02
CA GLU A 468 -28.49 -0.04 -17.94
C GLU A 468 -29.37 1.16 -18.34
N GLY A 469 -30.68 1.04 -18.20
CA GLY A 469 -31.68 2.06 -18.52
C GLY A 469 -33.08 1.55 -18.26
N GLU A 470 -34.06 2.44 -18.33
CA GLU A 470 -35.49 2.06 -18.30
C GLU A 470 -35.80 1.14 -19.50
N GLY A 471 -36.63 0.12 -19.29
CA GLY A 471 -37.01 -0.81 -20.36
C GLY A 471 -35.91 -1.78 -20.83
N PHE A 472 -34.78 -1.90 -20.14
CA PHE A 472 -33.65 -2.74 -20.62
C PHE A 472 -34.03 -4.18 -21.00
N TRP A 473 -34.97 -4.79 -20.27
CA TRP A 473 -35.47 -6.15 -20.46
C TRP A 473 -36.75 -6.25 -21.31
N GLU A 474 -37.19 -5.17 -21.96
CA GLU A 474 -38.37 -5.21 -22.84
C GLU A 474 -38.21 -6.32 -23.90
N GLY A 475 -39.29 -7.09 -24.12
CA GLY A 475 -39.27 -8.24 -25.03
C GLY A 475 -38.48 -9.44 -24.52
N VAL A 476 -38.21 -9.55 -23.21
CA VAL A 476 -37.75 -10.79 -22.57
C VAL A 476 -38.80 -11.24 -21.55
N PRO A 477 -39.24 -12.51 -21.55
CA PRO A 477 -40.17 -13.02 -20.54
C PRO A 477 -39.48 -13.06 -19.17
N LEU A 478 -39.72 -12.06 -18.32
CA LEU A 478 -39.14 -11.99 -16.98
C LEU A 478 -39.97 -12.80 -15.97
N ARG A 479 -39.27 -13.53 -15.10
CA ARG A 479 -39.85 -14.23 -13.95
C ARG A 479 -39.32 -13.62 -12.64
N SER A 480 -40.20 -13.44 -11.66
CA SER A 480 -39.81 -13.05 -10.31
C SER A 480 -39.01 -14.16 -9.63
N ALA A 481 -37.94 -13.80 -8.94
CA ALA A 481 -37.14 -14.76 -8.20
C ALA A 481 -37.93 -15.31 -7.00
N PRO A 482 -38.13 -16.64 -6.90
CA PRO A 482 -38.73 -17.27 -5.72
C PRO A 482 -37.77 -17.21 -4.51
N GLU A 483 -38.25 -17.59 -3.32
CA GLU A 483 -37.43 -17.65 -2.09
C GLU A 483 -36.19 -18.55 -2.29
N ASN A 484 -36.39 -19.75 -2.83
CA ASN A 484 -35.31 -20.55 -3.37
C ASN A 484 -34.96 -20.09 -4.78
N TRP A 485 -34.07 -19.11 -4.91
CA TRP A 485 -33.71 -18.47 -6.18
C TRP A 485 -33.16 -19.42 -7.28
N LEU A 486 -32.86 -20.69 -6.97
CA LEU A 486 -32.49 -21.74 -7.92
C LEU A 486 -33.69 -22.56 -8.42
N GLU A 487 -34.90 -22.26 -7.98
CA GLU A 487 -36.09 -23.04 -8.30
C GLU A 487 -36.60 -22.79 -9.71
N GLY A 488 -36.82 -23.87 -10.46
CA GLY A 488 -37.27 -23.84 -11.84
C GLY A 488 -36.22 -23.30 -12.81
N VAL A 489 -34.94 -23.34 -12.41
CA VAL A 489 -33.80 -22.86 -13.21
C VAL A 489 -33.23 -24.03 -14.02
N ALA A 490 -33.10 -23.81 -15.33
CA ALA A 490 -32.44 -24.73 -16.25
C ALA A 490 -30.92 -24.54 -16.21
N VAL A 491 -30.47 -23.28 -16.20
CA VAL A 491 -29.06 -22.91 -16.32
C VAL A 491 -28.79 -21.56 -15.67
N VAL A 492 -27.65 -21.44 -15.00
CA VAL A 492 -27.14 -20.16 -14.50
C VAL A 492 -26.08 -19.64 -15.46
N VAL A 493 -26.29 -18.43 -15.97
CA VAL A 493 -25.42 -17.84 -17.01
C VAL A 493 -24.94 -16.49 -16.53
N GLN A 494 -23.62 -16.28 -16.51
CA GLN A 494 -23.02 -15.00 -16.15
C GLN A 494 -21.75 -14.74 -16.99
N PRO A 495 -21.90 -14.20 -18.22
CA PRO A 495 -20.79 -13.91 -19.12
C PRO A 495 -20.16 -12.55 -18.75
N ALA A 496 -19.77 -12.41 -17.48
CA ALA A 496 -19.28 -11.13 -16.96
C ALA A 496 -17.89 -10.79 -17.50
N TRP A 497 -17.73 -9.56 -17.98
CA TRP A 497 -16.43 -8.98 -18.32
C TRP A 497 -15.55 -8.81 -17.07
N ILE A 498 -16.19 -8.49 -15.93
CA ILE A 498 -15.53 -8.41 -14.62
C ILE A 498 -16.37 -9.16 -13.59
N GLU A 499 -15.79 -10.18 -12.98
CA GLU A 499 -16.36 -10.84 -11.81
C GLU A 499 -15.40 -10.84 -10.62
N ASP A 500 -15.84 -10.19 -9.54
CA ASP A 500 -15.11 -9.95 -8.29
C ASP A 500 -15.76 -10.67 -7.10
N ARG A 501 -17.05 -11.02 -7.21
CA ARG A 501 -17.83 -11.72 -6.17
C ARG A 501 -18.71 -12.82 -6.78
N PRO A 502 -18.13 -13.94 -7.27
CA PRO A 502 -18.88 -15.04 -7.87
C PRO A 502 -19.66 -15.89 -6.85
N PHE A 503 -20.09 -15.33 -5.72
CA PHE A 503 -20.75 -16.07 -4.62
C PHE A 503 -21.97 -16.87 -5.11
N ARG A 504 -22.84 -16.24 -5.91
CA ARG A 504 -24.04 -16.90 -6.47
C ARG A 504 -23.70 -17.98 -7.50
N LEU A 505 -22.62 -17.80 -8.27
CA LEU A 505 -22.13 -18.84 -9.18
C LEU A 505 -21.57 -20.04 -8.41
N LEU A 506 -20.80 -19.78 -7.34
CA LEU A 506 -20.28 -20.83 -6.46
C LEU A 506 -21.41 -21.59 -5.76
N ALA A 507 -22.44 -20.89 -5.28
CA ALA A 507 -23.63 -21.50 -4.69
C ALA A 507 -24.35 -22.40 -5.71
N ALA A 508 -24.58 -21.90 -6.93
CA ALA A 508 -25.22 -22.68 -7.99
C ALA A 508 -24.41 -23.92 -8.38
N LEU A 509 -23.07 -23.79 -8.48
CA LEU A 509 -22.16 -24.91 -8.75
C LEU A 509 -22.20 -25.97 -7.63
N ALA A 510 -22.32 -25.54 -6.37
CA ALA A 510 -22.44 -26.44 -5.23
C ALA A 510 -23.77 -27.22 -5.30
N ALA A 511 -24.88 -26.49 -5.42
CA ALA A 511 -26.22 -27.06 -5.49
C ALA A 511 -26.39 -28.05 -6.66
N GLY A 512 -25.83 -27.73 -7.84
CA GLY A 512 -25.86 -28.63 -8.99
C GLY A 512 -25.02 -29.90 -8.81
N ARG A 513 -23.91 -29.84 -8.07
CA ARG A 513 -23.11 -31.03 -7.72
C ARG A 513 -23.83 -31.93 -6.71
N ASP A 514 -24.57 -31.34 -5.78
CA ASP A 514 -25.34 -32.09 -4.79
C ASP A 514 -26.58 -32.75 -5.41
N ASP A 515 -27.26 -32.11 -6.38
CA ASP A 515 -28.31 -32.76 -7.20
C ASP A 515 -27.74 -33.97 -7.96
N LEU A 516 -26.60 -33.83 -8.65
CA LEU A 516 -25.93 -34.94 -9.34
C LEU A 516 -25.53 -36.09 -8.38
N ARG A 517 -25.15 -35.78 -7.14
CA ARG A 517 -24.82 -36.79 -6.11
C ARG A 517 -26.07 -37.49 -5.55
N SER A 518 -27.16 -36.75 -5.39
CA SER A 518 -28.46 -37.29 -4.94
C SER A 518 -29.10 -38.18 -6.01
N ARG A 519 -28.85 -37.89 -7.30
CA ARG A 519 -29.18 -38.72 -8.46
C ARG A 519 -28.20 -39.87 -8.67
N ARG A 520 -27.67 -40.48 -7.59
CA ARG A 520 -26.82 -41.68 -7.71
C ARG A 520 -27.60 -42.80 -8.40
N VAL A 521 -27.37 -42.84 -9.71
CA VAL A 521 -27.42 -43.96 -10.63
C VAL A 521 -27.21 -45.26 -9.86
N GLU A 522 -28.24 -46.12 -9.89
CA GLU A 522 -28.09 -47.55 -9.62
C GLU A 522 -26.82 -48.01 -10.32
N ARG A 523 -25.82 -48.47 -9.55
CA ARG A 523 -24.63 -49.09 -10.13
C ARG A 523 -25.13 -50.15 -11.11
N PRO A 524 -24.73 -50.15 -12.39
CA PRO A 524 -24.92 -51.33 -13.19
C PRO A 524 -24.18 -52.48 -12.48
N PRO A 525 -24.75 -53.70 -12.47
CA PRO A 525 -24.10 -54.84 -11.83
C PRO A 525 -22.68 -55.02 -12.38
N PRO A 526 -21.73 -55.51 -11.58
CA PRO A 526 -20.36 -55.69 -12.03
C PRO A 526 -20.34 -56.60 -13.26
N PRO A 527 -19.49 -56.31 -14.27
CA PRO A 527 -19.39 -57.16 -15.43
C PRO A 527 -18.90 -58.55 -15.02
N LEU A 528 -19.53 -59.58 -15.57
CA LEU A 528 -19.09 -60.96 -15.47
C LEU A 528 -17.63 -61.09 -15.99
N PRO A 529 -16.82 -62.00 -15.42
CA PRO A 529 -15.41 -62.11 -15.78
C PRO A 529 -15.23 -62.45 -17.26
N ALA A 530 -14.28 -61.74 -17.88
CA ALA A 530 -13.96 -61.83 -19.30
C ALA A 530 -13.49 -63.24 -19.70
N SER A 531 -14.12 -63.80 -20.73
CA SER A 531 -13.50 -64.76 -21.62
C SER A 531 -12.85 -63.99 -22.77
N SER A 532 -11.54 -64.13 -22.92
CA SER A 532 -10.77 -63.70 -24.11
C SER A 532 -11.02 -64.66 -25.29
N PRO A 533 -10.56 -64.39 -26.53
CA PRO A 533 -10.04 -63.15 -27.15
C PRO A 533 -10.64 -62.87 -28.56
N GLY A 534 -10.41 -61.68 -29.14
CA GLY A 534 -10.42 -61.53 -30.61
C GLY A 534 -10.84 -60.19 -31.21
N GLN A 535 -9.83 -59.43 -31.64
CA GLN A 535 -9.76 -58.66 -32.89
C GLN A 535 -10.78 -57.53 -33.24
N THR A 536 -10.17 -56.36 -33.42
CA THR A 536 -10.38 -55.33 -34.47
C THR A 536 -11.64 -54.47 -34.48
N GLY A 537 -11.43 -53.15 -34.52
CA GLY A 537 -12.29 -52.24 -35.27
C GLY A 537 -12.60 -50.90 -34.61
N GLY A 538 -11.83 -49.86 -34.99
CA GLY A 538 -12.41 -48.60 -35.47
C GLY A 538 -13.22 -47.69 -34.53
N ALA A 539 -12.57 -46.59 -34.16
CA ALA A 539 -13.05 -45.21 -34.35
C ALA A 539 -13.98 -44.54 -33.30
N ARG A 540 -13.54 -43.30 -32.99
CA ARG A 540 -14.24 -42.10 -32.49
C ARG A 540 -14.43 -41.93 -30.98
N LEU A 541 -13.69 -40.94 -30.46
CA LEU A 541 -13.83 -40.29 -29.17
C LEU A 541 -15.11 -39.42 -29.10
N PRO A 542 -15.76 -39.31 -27.94
CA PRO A 542 -16.66 -38.20 -27.61
C PRO A 542 -15.90 -36.94 -27.14
#